data_AF-A0A8J9S8F3-F1
#
_entry.id   AF-A0A8J9S8F3-F1
#
_cell.length_a   1.000
_cell.length_b   1.000
_cell.length_c   1.000
_cell.angle_alpha   90.00
_cell.angle_beta   90.00
_cell.angle_gamma   90.00
#
_symmetry.space_group_name_H-M   'P 1'
#
loop_
_entity.id
_entity.type
_entity.pdbx_description
1 polymer ?
#
loop_
_entity_poly.entity_id
_entity_poly.type
_entity_poly.pdbx_seq_one_letter_code
_entity_poly.pdbx_strand_id
1 'polypeptide(L)'
;DATKAIRRLLSKERNPPVVQVIRSGIISFLVRFLQEDKTDAPRLQFESAWALTNIASTSRTSDVAHSGAIPHLVRIINHADSAELREQAAWCIGNVAGDSIENRDGLLATPMLTNGMLKNISRPANLSLLQNFTWAISNLCRFKPSPDFGAVAPFISALVNILNEVENGVGAESAVDLQTDTLWALSYLS
;
A
#
# COMPACT_ATOMS: atom_id res chain seq x y z
N ASP A 1 -8.18 17.33 -14.21
CA ASP A 1 -7.91 18.59 -13.50
C ASP A 1 -6.85 18.41 -12.41
N ALA A 2 -6.27 19.50 -11.94
CA ALA A 2 -4.95 19.64 -11.27
C ALA A 2 -4.30 18.39 -10.61
N THR A 3 -5.00 17.65 -9.75
CA THR A 3 -4.48 16.45 -9.07
C THR A 3 -3.96 15.39 -10.05
N LYS A 4 -4.66 15.15 -11.16
CA LYS A 4 -4.21 14.24 -12.21
C LYS A 4 -2.96 14.74 -12.93
N ALA A 5 -2.80 16.06 -13.07
CA ALA A 5 -1.61 16.65 -13.66
C ALA A 5 -0.40 16.51 -12.73
N ILE A 6 -0.60 16.71 -11.42
CA ILE A 6 0.42 16.49 -10.39
C ILE A 6 0.86 15.03 -10.38
N ARG A 7 -0.08 14.08 -10.35
CA ARG A 7 0.25 12.65 -10.44
C ARG A 7 1.07 12.35 -11.70
N ARG A 8 0.63 12.82 -12.88
CA ARG A 8 1.36 12.62 -14.14
C ARG A 8 2.77 13.23 -14.12
N LEU A 9 2.93 14.37 -13.45
CA LEU A 9 4.23 15.01 -13.27
C LEU A 9 5.17 14.15 -12.41
N LEU A 10 4.63 13.49 -11.39
CA LEU A 10 5.34 12.59 -10.48
C LEU A 10 5.60 11.20 -11.08
N SER A 11 4.80 10.73 -12.03
CA SER A 11 4.97 9.45 -12.73
C SER A 11 6.06 9.45 -13.81
N LYS A 12 6.85 10.51 -13.95
CA LYS A 12 7.94 10.57 -14.94
C LYS A 12 9.08 9.64 -14.53
N GLU A 13 9.48 8.75 -15.43
CA GLU A 13 10.58 7.78 -15.18
C GLU A 13 11.93 8.45 -14.90
N ARG A 14 12.19 9.62 -15.51
CA ARG A 14 13.47 10.35 -15.35
C ARG A 14 13.26 11.67 -14.63
N ASN A 15 13.95 11.83 -13.51
CA ASN A 15 14.01 13.04 -12.69
C ASN A 15 12.64 13.70 -12.47
N PRO A 16 11.65 13.00 -11.88
CA PRO A 16 10.41 13.64 -11.48
C PRO A 16 10.72 14.79 -10.51
N PRO A 17 10.07 15.97 -10.64
CA PRO A 17 10.38 17.14 -9.82
C PRO A 17 9.76 17.04 -8.41
N VAL A 18 10.02 15.93 -7.71
CA VAL A 18 9.39 15.58 -6.43
C VAL A 18 9.66 16.66 -5.39
N VAL A 19 10.90 17.16 -5.30
CA VAL A 19 11.27 18.20 -4.33
C VAL A 19 10.50 19.50 -4.57
N GLN A 20 10.36 19.92 -5.82
CA GLN A 20 9.63 21.13 -6.18
C GLN A 20 8.13 20.97 -5.88
N VAL A 21 7.58 19.79 -6.18
CA VAL A 21 6.19 19.45 -5.90
C VAL A 21 5.92 19.48 -4.39
N ILE A 22 6.79 18.88 -3.57
CA ILE A 22 6.66 18.92 -2.10
C ILE A 22 6.73 20.35 -1.58
N ARG A 23 7.71 21.14 -2.05
CA ARG A 23 7.89 22.55 -1.64
C ARG A 23 6.68 23.45 -1.96
N SER A 24 5.82 23.05 -2.91
CA SER A 24 4.58 23.78 -3.18
C SER A 24 3.50 23.61 -2.09
N GLY A 25 3.74 22.75 -1.10
CA GLY A 25 2.76 22.42 -0.05
C GLY A 25 1.70 21.41 -0.51
N ILE A 26 1.92 20.73 -1.64
CA ILE A 26 0.88 19.90 -2.25
C ILE A 26 0.45 18.73 -1.36
N ILE A 27 1.36 18.19 -0.53
CA ILE A 27 1.08 17.02 0.31
C ILE A 27 -0.13 17.29 1.20
N SER A 28 -0.21 18.47 1.83
CA SER A 28 -1.35 18.84 2.68
C SER A 28 -2.68 18.84 1.92
N PHE A 29 -2.69 19.24 0.66
CA PHE A 29 -3.88 19.18 -0.21
C PHE A 29 -4.22 17.75 -0.60
N LEU A 30 -3.23 16.92 -0.96
CA LEU A 30 -3.44 15.51 -1.28
C LEU A 30 -4.03 14.75 -0.08
N VAL A 31 -3.50 14.98 1.12
CA VAL A 31 -4.01 14.41 2.38
C VAL A 31 -5.45 14.84 2.62
N ARG A 32 -5.77 16.13 2.44
CA ARG A 32 -7.15 16.63 2.54
C ARG A 32 -8.08 15.98 1.52
N PHE A 33 -7.62 15.68 0.32
CA PHE A 33 -8.42 14.97 -0.68
C PHE A 33 -8.65 13.48 -0.35
N LEU A 34 -7.82 12.88 0.52
CA LEU A 34 -8.11 11.57 1.10
C LEU A 34 -9.18 11.62 2.20
N GLN A 35 -9.41 12.79 2.81
CA GLN A 35 -10.28 12.99 3.99
C GLN A 35 -11.78 12.94 3.70
N GLU A 36 -12.23 12.67 2.49
CA GLU A 36 -13.65 12.77 2.19
C GLU A 36 -14.45 11.53 2.63
N ASP A 37 -15.30 11.72 3.65
CA ASP A 37 -16.37 10.82 4.09
C ASP A 37 -17.67 10.98 3.27
N LYS A 38 -17.62 11.76 2.19
CA LYS A 38 -18.75 11.96 1.28
C LYS A 38 -18.46 11.28 -0.03
N THR A 39 -19.33 10.37 -0.41
CA THR A 39 -19.37 9.46 -1.57
C THR A 39 -19.21 10.11 -2.96
N ASP A 40 -18.80 11.37 -3.08
CA ASP A 40 -18.97 12.15 -4.32
C ASP A 40 -17.67 12.39 -5.11
N ALA A 41 -16.50 11.94 -4.64
CA ALA A 41 -15.24 12.12 -5.40
C ALA A 41 -14.22 10.96 -5.31
N PRO A 42 -14.62 9.69 -5.55
CA PRO A 42 -13.69 8.54 -5.53
C PRO A 42 -12.50 8.70 -6.48
N ARG A 43 -12.71 9.40 -7.61
CA ARG A 43 -11.64 9.72 -8.56
C ARG A 43 -10.59 10.67 -7.98
N LEU A 44 -10.99 11.63 -7.16
CA LEU A 44 -10.08 12.58 -6.53
C LEU A 44 -9.23 11.90 -5.47
N GLN A 45 -9.85 11.02 -4.66
CA GLN A 45 -9.14 10.16 -3.71
C GLN A 45 -8.12 9.27 -4.42
N PHE A 46 -8.52 8.64 -5.53
CA PHE A 46 -7.63 7.78 -6.32
C PHE A 46 -6.41 8.53 -6.86
N GLU A 47 -6.62 9.67 -7.53
CA GLU A 47 -5.52 10.48 -8.06
C GLU A 47 -4.62 11.03 -6.94
N SER A 48 -5.19 11.31 -5.76
CA SER A 48 -4.44 11.80 -4.59
C SER A 48 -3.60 10.68 -3.95
N ALA A 49 -4.19 9.50 -3.76
CA ALA A 49 -3.48 8.32 -3.27
C ALA A 49 -2.34 7.94 -4.23
N TRP A 50 -2.57 8.03 -5.54
CA TRP A 50 -1.54 7.74 -6.54
C TRP A 50 -0.42 8.79 -6.53
N ALA A 51 -0.75 10.08 -6.42
CA ALA A 51 0.28 11.12 -6.27
C ALA A 51 1.14 10.88 -5.01
N LEU A 52 0.53 10.54 -3.88
CA LEU A 52 1.25 10.18 -2.65
C LEU A 52 2.10 8.91 -2.82
N THR A 53 1.59 7.91 -3.53
CA THR A 53 2.33 6.67 -3.83
C THR A 53 3.63 6.97 -4.58
N ASN A 54 3.57 7.86 -5.58
CA ASN A 54 4.77 8.24 -6.35
C ASN A 54 5.77 9.07 -5.52
N ILE A 55 5.30 9.82 -4.52
CA ILE A 55 6.21 10.52 -3.59
C ILE A 55 6.87 9.48 -2.65
N ALA A 56 6.06 8.56 -2.13
CA ALA A 56 6.50 7.48 -1.24
C ALA A 56 7.41 6.46 -1.92
N SER A 57 7.47 6.40 -3.25
CA SER A 57 8.41 5.56 -3.99
C SER A 57 9.78 6.23 -4.21
N THR A 58 10.08 7.33 -3.51
CA THR A 58 11.34 8.08 -3.65
C THR A 58 12.02 8.26 -2.28
N SER A 59 13.14 8.99 -2.21
CA SER A 59 13.77 9.39 -0.93
C SER A 59 12.97 10.41 -0.10
N ARG A 60 11.67 10.56 -0.40
CA ARG A 60 10.70 11.45 0.25
C ARG A 60 9.55 10.67 0.88
N THR A 61 9.73 9.37 1.13
CA THR A 61 8.76 8.54 1.84
C THR A 61 8.39 9.10 3.21
N SER A 62 9.36 9.62 3.94
CA SER A 62 9.15 10.26 5.24
C SER A 62 8.22 11.48 5.16
N ASP A 63 8.22 12.24 4.06
CA ASP A 63 7.27 13.35 3.87
C ASP A 63 5.83 12.83 3.81
N VAL A 64 5.59 11.65 3.23
CA VAL A 64 4.25 11.01 3.20
C VAL A 64 3.92 10.40 4.56
N ALA A 65 4.84 9.67 5.18
CA ALA A 65 4.64 9.01 6.46
C ALA A 65 4.23 10.00 7.57
N HIS A 66 4.85 11.19 7.59
CA HIS A 66 4.59 12.22 8.61
C HIS A 66 3.51 13.24 8.22
N SER A 67 2.90 13.12 7.03
CA SER A 67 1.91 14.09 6.53
C SER A 67 0.51 13.97 7.14
N GLY A 68 0.24 12.90 7.89
CA GLY A 68 -1.11 12.53 8.29
C GLY A 68 -1.89 11.75 7.22
N ALA A 69 -1.26 11.29 6.14
CA ALA A 69 -1.90 10.45 5.12
C ALA A 69 -2.34 9.07 5.65
N ILE A 70 -1.56 8.47 6.56
CA ILE A 70 -1.71 7.06 6.98
C ILE A 70 -3.12 6.74 7.48
N PRO A 71 -3.74 7.49 8.43
CA PRO A 71 -5.09 7.18 8.89
C PRO A 71 -6.14 7.15 7.77
N HIS A 72 -6.00 8.01 6.75
CA HIS A 72 -6.93 8.06 5.63
C HIS A 72 -6.72 6.91 4.64
N LEU A 73 -5.48 6.52 4.39
CA LEU A 73 -5.15 5.34 3.59
C LEU A 73 -5.68 4.06 4.26
N VAL A 74 -5.51 3.93 5.58
CA VAL A 74 -6.05 2.81 6.36
C VAL A 74 -7.59 2.78 6.30
N ARG A 75 -8.25 3.92 6.44
CA ARG A 75 -9.72 4.02 6.27
C ARG A 75 -10.15 3.56 4.88
N ILE A 76 -9.47 4.01 3.83
CA ILE A 76 -9.75 3.60 2.44
C ILE A 76 -9.62 2.09 2.28
N ILE A 77 -8.53 1.48 2.74
CA ILE A 77 -8.31 0.02 2.67
C ILE A 77 -9.45 -0.77 3.32
N ASN A 78 -10.00 -0.26 4.42
CA ASN A 78 -11.06 -0.95 5.16
C ASN A 78 -12.47 -0.76 4.55
N HIS A 79 -12.75 0.45 4.05
CA HIS A 79 -14.12 0.91 3.83
C HIS A 79 -14.46 1.36 2.40
N ALA A 80 -13.47 1.62 1.53
CA ALA A 80 -13.79 2.04 0.16
C ALA A 80 -14.43 0.91 -0.64
N ASP A 81 -15.49 1.19 -1.39
CA ASP A 81 -16.14 0.21 -2.29
C ASP A 81 -15.27 -0.10 -3.52
N SER A 82 -14.56 0.90 -4.03
CA SER A 82 -13.68 0.75 -5.20
C SER A 82 -12.45 -0.09 -4.87
N ALA A 83 -12.33 -1.23 -5.57
CA ALA A 83 -11.15 -2.10 -5.50
C ALA A 83 -9.86 -1.36 -5.93
N GLU A 84 -9.93 -0.58 -7.01
CA GLU A 84 -8.80 0.21 -7.53
C GLU A 84 -8.30 1.22 -6.49
N LEU A 85 -9.22 1.84 -5.74
CA LEU A 85 -8.85 2.78 -4.69
C LEU A 85 -8.20 2.08 -3.49
N ARG A 86 -8.72 0.91 -3.07
CA ARG A 86 -8.10 0.09 -2.01
C ARG A 86 -6.71 -0.37 -2.41
N GLU A 87 -6.57 -0.82 -3.66
CA GLU A 87 -5.30 -1.25 -4.25
C GLU A 87 -4.27 -0.11 -4.27
N GLN A 88 -4.65 1.08 -4.73
CA GLN A 88 -3.76 2.24 -4.73
C GLN A 88 -3.34 2.66 -3.31
N ALA A 89 -4.26 2.58 -2.34
CA ALA A 89 -3.95 2.86 -0.95
C ALA A 89 -2.98 1.83 -0.36
N ALA A 90 -3.16 0.54 -0.65
CA ALA A 90 -2.25 -0.52 -0.23
C ALA A 90 -0.87 -0.36 -0.85
N TRP A 91 -0.77 0.05 -2.12
CA TRP A 91 0.52 0.34 -2.76
C TRP A 91 1.25 1.48 -2.04
N CYS A 92 0.55 2.57 -1.73
CA CYS A 92 1.13 3.66 -0.94
C CYS A 92 1.66 3.17 0.41
N ILE A 93 0.86 2.37 1.14
CA ILE A 93 1.27 1.77 2.42
C ILE A 93 2.49 0.85 2.24
N GLY A 94 2.51 0.01 1.20
CA GLY A 94 3.62 -0.89 0.94
C GLY A 94 4.92 -0.16 0.64
N ASN A 95 4.88 0.98 -0.07
CA ASN A 95 6.05 1.85 -0.25
C ASN A 95 6.54 2.42 1.08
N VAL A 96 5.62 2.90 1.93
CA VAL A 96 5.98 3.43 3.27
C VAL A 96 6.57 2.34 4.16
N ALA A 97 5.97 1.15 4.19
CA ALA A 97 6.47 0.00 4.95
C ALA A 97 7.85 -0.46 4.44
N GLY A 98 8.08 -0.41 3.13
CA GLY A 98 9.32 -0.84 2.49
C GLY A 98 10.48 0.15 2.61
N ASP A 99 10.30 1.31 3.24
CA ASP A 99 11.31 2.37 3.32
C ASP A 99 12.20 2.24 4.57
N SER A 100 11.62 1.99 5.73
CA SER A 100 12.37 1.88 6.99
C SER A 100 11.67 1.02 8.03
N ILE A 101 12.44 0.55 9.02
CA ILE A 101 11.94 -0.20 10.18
C ILE A 101 10.95 0.65 10.98
N GLU A 102 11.24 1.93 11.17
CA GLU A 102 10.40 2.87 11.92
C GLU A 102 9.03 3.05 11.25
N ASN A 103 9.02 3.21 9.92
CA ASN A 103 7.78 3.31 9.15
C ASN A 103 6.98 2.00 9.19
N ARG A 104 7.65 0.86 9.00
CA ARG A 104 7.05 -0.48 9.11
C ARG A 104 6.39 -0.68 10.47
N ASP A 105 7.11 -0.42 11.55
CA ASP A 105 6.63 -0.66 12.91
C ASP A 105 5.51 0.32 13.30
N GLY A 106 5.61 1.58 12.87
CA GLY A 106 4.53 2.56 13.04
C GLY A 106 3.24 2.16 12.32
N LEU A 107 3.34 1.55 11.13
CA LEU A 107 2.20 1.00 10.41
C LEU A 107 1.59 -0.21 11.13
N LEU A 108 2.43 -1.15 11.59
CA LEU A 108 1.99 -2.34 12.33
C LEU A 108 1.36 -2.01 13.69
N ALA A 109 1.74 -0.89 14.30
CA ALA A 109 1.08 -0.35 15.49
C ALA A 109 -0.35 0.17 15.25
N THR A 110 -0.87 0.09 14.01
CA THR A 110 -2.25 0.44 13.65
C THR A 110 -3.09 -0.83 13.41
N PRO A 111 -3.83 -1.37 14.40
CA PRO A 111 -4.54 -2.66 14.24
C PRO A 111 -5.56 -2.69 13.10
N MET A 112 -6.17 -1.54 12.79
CA MET A 112 -7.08 -1.41 11.66
C MET A 112 -6.41 -1.68 10.30
N LEU A 113 -5.10 -1.44 10.19
CA LEU A 113 -4.35 -1.76 8.98
C LEU A 113 -4.27 -3.27 8.79
N THR A 114 -3.84 -4.02 9.81
CA THR A 114 -3.74 -5.48 9.75
C THR A 114 -5.06 -6.13 9.36
N ASN A 115 -6.18 -5.69 9.97
CA ASN A 115 -7.51 -6.19 9.62
C ASN A 115 -7.90 -5.89 8.17
N GLY A 116 -7.63 -4.67 7.70
CA GLY A 116 -7.91 -4.26 6.33
C GLY A 116 -7.08 -5.02 5.31
N MET A 117 -5.80 -5.24 5.59
CA MET A 117 -4.89 -6.05 4.76
C MET A 117 -5.39 -7.50 4.68
N LEU A 118 -5.67 -8.12 5.83
CA LEU A 118 -6.13 -9.51 5.91
C LEU A 118 -7.46 -9.71 5.14
N LYS A 119 -8.41 -8.79 5.29
CA LYS A 119 -9.69 -8.81 4.57
C LYS A 119 -9.49 -8.83 3.05
N ASN A 120 -8.59 -7.99 2.53
CA ASN A 120 -8.39 -7.83 1.10
C ASN A 120 -7.60 -8.98 0.45
N ILE A 121 -6.75 -9.69 1.20
CA ILE A 121 -6.09 -10.91 0.68
C ILE A 121 -6.91 -12.17 0.86
N SER A 122 -7.79 -12.22 1.88
CA SER A 122 -8.64 -13.40 2.13
C SER A 122 -9.85 -13.46 1.21
N ARG A 123 -10.33 -12.30 0.74
CA ARG A 123 -11.46 -12.17 -0.19
C ARG A 123 -11.16 -11.05 -1.20
N PRO A 124 -10.17 -11.24 -2.08
CA PRO A 124 -9.77 -10.22 -3.03
C PRO A 124 -10.87 -10.00 -4.08
N ALA A 125 -11.02 -8.75 -4.52
CA ALA A 125 -11.98 -8.42 -5.58
C ALA A 125 -11.49 -8.87 -6.98
N ASN A 126 -10.17 -8.94 -7.17
CA ASN A 126 -9.51 -9.38 -8.39
C ASN A 126 -8.03 -9.70 -8.09
N LEU A 127 -7.31 -10.27 -9.07
CA LEU A 127 -5.91 -10.68 -8.93
C LEU A 127 -4.95 -9.50 -8.72
N SER A 128 -5.14 -8.36 -9.40
CA SER A 128 -4.28 -7.17 -9.27
C SER A 128 -4.25 -6.67 -7.83
N LEU A 129 -5.44 -6.56 -7.23
CA LEU A 129 -5.59 -6.20 -5.83
C LEU A 129 -4.91 -7.23 -4.91
N LEU A 130 -5.11 -8.54 -5.16
CA LEU A 130 -4.46 -9.59 -4.37
C LEU A 130 -2.92 -9.47 -4.42
N GLN A 131 -2.35 -9.27 -5.61
CA GLN A 131 -0.91 -9.11 -5.80
C GLN A 131 -0.38 -7.89 -5.04
N ASN A 132 -0.98 -6.71 -5.22
CA ASN A 132 -0.53 -5.49 -4.57
C ASN A 132 -0.63 -5.54 -3.04
N PHE A 133 -1.70 -6.16 -2.50
CA PHE A 133 -1.82 -6.35 -1.06
C PHE A 133 -0.80 -7.36 -0.53
N THR A 134 -0.53 -8.44 -1.27
CA THR A 134 0.48 -9.44 -0.89
C THR A 134 1.88 -8.82 -0.86
N TRP A 135 2.22 -8.03 -1.88
CA TRP A 135 3.44 -7.23 -1.92
C TRP A 135 3.54 -6.25 -0.74
N ALA A 136 2.47 -5.52 -0.42
CA ALA A 136 2.47 -4.62 0.72
C ALA A 136 2.67 -5.36 2.06
N ILE A 137 2.08 -6.56 2.21
CA ILE A 137 2.28 -7.41 3.38
C ILE A 137 3.71 -7.96 3.44
N SER A 138 4.33 -8.30 2.30
CA SER A 138 5.73 -8.75 2.28
C SER A 138 6.66 -7.65 2.81
N ASN A 139 6.41 -6.38 2.47
CA ASN A 139 7.11 -5.23 3.04
C ASN A 139 6.82 -5.01 4.53
N LEU A 140 5.58 -5.24 5.00
CA LEU A 140 5.26 -5.19 6.43
C LEU A 140 6.00 -6.28 7.24
N CYS A 141 6.32 -7.40 6.61
CA CYS A 141 7.08 -8.48 7.25
C CYS A 141 8.61 -8.28 7.17
N ARG A 142 9.08 -7.39 6.28
CA ARG A 142 10.49 -7.22 5.91
C ARG A 142 11.34 -6.59 7.03
N PHE A 143 12.66 -6.65 6.84
CA PHE A 143 13.74 -6.05 7.65
C PHE A 143 14.11 -6.81 8.93
N LYS A 144 15.34 -6.56 9.39
CA LYS A 144 15.84 -6.98 10.69
C LYS A 144 16.20 -5.74 11.53
N PRO A 145 15.84 -5.68 12.83
CA PRO A 145 15.11 -6.68 13.60
C PRO A 145 13.71 -6.97 13.03
N SER A 146 13.28 -8.23 13.16
CA SER A 146 11.95 -8.66 12.67
C SER A 146 10.85 -7.83 13.34
N PRO A 147 9.72 -7.61 12.66
CA PRO A 147 8.58 -6.94 13.27
C PRO A 147 8.03 -7.74 14.45
N ASP A 148 7.21 -7.10 15.28
CA ASP A 148 6.45 -7.79 16.32
C ASP A 148 5.64 -8.94 15.72
N PHE A 149 5.96 -10.17 16.12
CA PHE A 149 5.30 -11.37 15.63
C PHE A 149 3.79 -11.33 15.85
N GLY A 150 3.31 -10.73 16.95
CA GLY A 150 1.88 -10.59 17.21
C GLY A 150 1.14 -9.77 16.15
N ALA A 151 1.82 -8.78 15.56
CA ALA A 151 1.24 -7.90 14.54
C ALA A 151 1.19 -8.54 13.15
N VAL A 152 2.10 -9.47 12.84
CA VAL A 152 2.24 -10.11 11.52
C VAL A 152 1.75 -11.56 11.46
N ALA A 153 1.67 -12.26 12.59
CA ALA A 153 1.15 -13.63 12.67
C ALA A 153 -0.25 -13.82 12.04
N PRO A 154 -1.19 -12.84 12.11
CA PRO A 154 -2.49 -12.97 11.45
C PRO A 154 -2.42 -13.19 9.93
N PHE A 155 -1.33 -12.79 9.27
CA PHE A 155 -1.18 -12.98 7.82
C PHE A 155 -0.79 -14.41 7.43
N ILE A 156 -0.19 -15.20 8.35
CA ILE A 156 0.44 -16.49 8.02
C ILE A 156 -0.54 -17.45 7.34
N SER A 157 -1.71 -17.69 7.93
CA SER A 157 -2.68 -18.63 7.37
C SER A 157 -3.20 -18.17 5.99
N ALA A 158 -3.38 -16.87 5.80
CA ALA A 158 -3.84 -16.33 4.52
C ALA A 158 -2.76 -16.46 3.43
N LEU A 159 -1.49 -16.19 3.76
CA LEU A 159 -0.36 -16.36 2.86
C LEU A 159 -0.16 -17.84 2.46
N VAL A 160 -0.29 -18.77 3.41
CA VAL A 160 -0.22 -20.22 3.11
C VAL A 160 -1.35 -20.65 2.18
N ASN A 161 -2.57 -20.15 2.38
CA ASN A 161 -3.69 -20.44 1.49
C ASN A 161 -3.42 -19.91 0.06
N ILE A 162 -2.87 -18.70 -0.08
CA ILE A 162 -2.47 -18.16 -1.39
C ILE A 162 -1.46 -19.08 -2.09
N LEU A 163 -0.44 -19.57 -1.38
CA LEU A 163 0.54 -20.50 -1.96
C LEU A 163 -0.11 -21.78 -2.46
N ASN A 164 -0.99 -22.36 -1.64
CA ASN A 164 -1.72 -23.58 -2.01
C ASN A 164 -2.60 -23.33 -3.25
N GLU A 165 -3.28 -22.18 -3.32
CA GLU A 165 -4.12 -21.84 -4.48
C GLU A 165 -3.29 -21.65 -5.76
N VAL A 166 -2.12 -20.99 -5.65
CA VAL A 166 -1.19 -20.82 -6.78
C VAL A 166 -0.67 -22.18 -7.27
N GLU A 167 -0.25 -23.07 -6.36
CA GLU A 167 0.25 -24.40 -6.68
C GLU A 167 -0.82 -25.29 -7.34
N ASN A 168 -2.07 -25.20 -6.88
CA ASN A 168 -3.16 -26.04 -7.34
C ASN A 168 -3.89 -25.51 -8.60
N GLY A 169 -3.64 -24.28 -9.06
CA GLY A 169 -4.56 -23.71 -10.05
C GLY A 169 -4.28 -22.36 -10.69
N VAL A 170 -3.03 -21.91 -10.89
CA VAL A 170 -2.78 -20.77 -11.79
C VAL A 170 -1.53 -20.99 -12.66
N GLY A 171 -1.74 -21.57 -13.84
CA GLY A 171 -0.73 -21.70 -14.90
C GLY A 171 -0.54 -20.42 -15.73
N ALA A 172 -0.39 -19.27 -15.10
CA ALA A 172 -0.18 -17.99 -15.79
C ALA A 172 1.03 -17.26 -15.23
N GLU A 173 1.81 -16.60 -16.09
CA GLU A 173 2.93 -15.72 -15.71
C GLU A 173 2.54 -14.71 -14.61
N SER A 174 1.26 -14.34 -14.51
CA SER A 174 0.73 -13.47 -13.46
C SER A 174 0.75 -14.08 -12.05
N ALA A 175 0.89 -15.40 -11.88
CA ALA A 175 0.99 -16.02 -10.57
C ALA A 175 2.40 -15.97 -9.98
N VAL A 176 3.43 -15.72 -10.81
CA VAL A 176 4.83 -15.73 -10.38
C VAL A 176 5.11 -14.62 -9.37
N ASP A 177 4.62 -13.41 -9.64
CA ASP A 177 4.79 -12.28 -8.72
C ASP A 177 4.07 -12.53 -7.39
N LEU A 178 2.84 -13.05 -7.45
CA LEU A 178 2.06 -13.40 -6.27
C LEU A 178 2.77 -14.47 -5.42
N GLN A 179 3.29 -15.53 -6.06
CA GLN A 179 4.05 -16.57 -5.39
C GLN A 179 5.32 -16.00 -4.75
N THR A 180 6.04 -15.16 -5.49
CA THR A 180 7.29 -14.55 -5.05
C THR A 180 7.09 -13.69 -3.81
N ASP A 181 6.12 -12.78 -3.84
CA ASP A 181 5.83 -11.90 -2.69
C ASP A 181 5.32 -12.69 -1.48
N THR A 182 4.54 -13.75 -1.71
CA THR A 182 4.07 -14.63 -0.64
C THR A 182 5.23 -15.37 0.02
N LEU A 183 6.16 -15.90 -0.78
CA LEU A 183 7.37 -16.59 -0.27
C LEU A 183 8.30 -15.61 0.46
N TRP A 184 8.49 -14.40 -0.05
CA TRP A 184 9.24 -13.37 0.66
C TRP A 184 8.63 -13.07 2.02
N ALA A 185 7.32 -12.82 2.07
CA ALA A 185 6.62 -12.55 3.33
C ALA A 185 6.85 -13.67 4.35
N LEU A 186 6.64 -14.93 3.96
CA LEU A 186 6.85 -16.09 4.84
C LEU A 186 8.32 -16.27 5.26
N SER A 187 9.27 -16.00 4.36
CA SER A 187 10.71 -16.09 4.67
C SER A 187 11.15 -15.08 5.74
N TYR A 188 10.48 -13.92 5.83
CA TYR A 188 10.78 -12.93 6.87
C TYR A 188 10.20 -13.30 8.23
N LEU A 189 9.18 -14.17 8.24
CA LEU A 189 8.46 -14.66 9.43
C LEU A 189 9.04 -15.95 10.02
N SER A 190 9.90 -16.66 9.28
CA SER A 190 10.69 -17.81 9.73
C SER A 190 11.97 -17.40 10.45
#